data_AF-A0A0C5WFN1-F1
#
_entry.id   AF-A0A0C5WFN1-F1
#
_cell.length_a   1.000
_cell.length_b   1.000
_cell.length_c   1.000
_cell.angle_alpha   90.00
_cell.angle_beta   90.00
_cell.angle_gamma   90.00
#
_symmetry.space_group_name_H-M   'P 1'
#
loop_
_entity.id
_entity.type
_entity.pdbx_description
1 polymer ?
#
loop_
_entity_poly.entity_id
_entity_poly.type
_entity_poly.pdbx_seq_one_letter_code
_entity_poly.pdbx_strand_id
1 'polypeptide(L)'
;MKYFSFLKENMFFVISLFFLIGLNLVACFLEIKHLFKVLFPFFIPLFSIYLVKFKCRNSIFISFLIFTFLGDLSLVFHFFEGKATSLLYLLSYFCLILLVLPEVKFIKIQNVIKTYLFLVLAIAIYFIHILYLKLLGFINDDVTLLLITLKIIGLVFLSFIALSLYFKEDSMKNVMFLIAVICIDFSAFLNFVNLYYLFNWSFVALEGIFYVLSIYFLFRYVIYDRILASYKFNKNYKSNKIII
;
A
#
# COMPACT_ATOMS: atom_id res chain seq x y z
N MET A 1 4.70 29.37 -4.69
CA MET A 1 6.05 29.23 -5.32
C MET A 1 6.99 28.17 -4.71
N LYS A 2 6.70 27.54 -3.55
CA LYS A 2 7.54 26.45 -2.97
C LYS A 2 7.25 25.03 -3.50
N TYR A 3 6.08 24.79 -4.08
CA TYR A 3 5.76 23.48 -4.70
C TYR A 3 6.58 23.24 -5.98
N PHE A 4 6.89 24.29 -6.73
CA PHE A 4 7.68 24.21 -7.96
C PHE A 4 9.16 23.88 -7.71
N SER A 5 9.74 24.30 -6.58
CA SER A 5 11.11 23.94 -6.21
C SER A 5 11.24 22.47 -5.76
N PHE A 6 10.20 21.89 -5.15
CA PHE A 6 10.16 20.47 -4.79
C PHE A 6 10.09 19.56 -6.03
N LEU A 7 9.37 19.98 -7.08
CA LEU A 7 9.33 19.29 -8.37
C LEU A 7 10.70 19.32 -9.08
N LYS A 8 11.42 20.45 -8.99
CA LYS A 8 12.72 20.62 -9.67
C LYS A 8 13.82 19.72 -9.07
N GLU A 9 13.86 19.55 -7.74
CA GLU A 9 14.84 18.69 -7.06
C GLU A 9 14.59 17.19 -7.24
N ASN A 10 13.39 16.80 -7.65
CA ASN A 10 12.96 15.41 -7.82
C ASN A 10 12.47 15.10 -9.24
N MET A 11 12.84 15.93 -10.22
CA MET A 11 12.30 15.87 -11.58
C MET A 11 12.51 14.49 -12.22
N PHE A 12 13.67 13.86 -12.01
CA PHE A 12 13.96 12.51 -12.51
C PHE A 12 12.97 11.46 -11.97
N PHE A 13 12.67 11.49 -10.67
CA PHE A 13 11.71 10.56 -10.08
C PHE A 13 10.30 10.78 -10.64
N VAL A 14 9.88 12.03 -10.77
CA VAL A 14 8.57 12.39 -11.30
C VAL A 14 8.44 11.97 -12.77
N ILE A 15 9.43 12.27 -13.61
CA ILE A 15 9.45 11.87 -15.03
C ILE A 15 9.40 10.35 -15.14
N SER A 16 10.26 9.64 -14.41
CA SER A 16 10.29 8.17 -14.45
C SER A 16 8.98 7.55 -13.96
N LEU A 17 8.32 8.14 -12.95
CA LEU A 17 7.01 7.70 -12.46
C LEU A 17 5.92 7.89 -13.52
N PHE A 18 5.84 9.09 -14.12
CA PHE A 18 4.86 9.35 -15.20
C PHE A 18 5.11 8.49 -16.43
N PHE A 19 6.38 8.24 -16.77
CA PHE A 19 6.75 7.35 -17.86
C PHE A 19 6.30 5.91 -17.59
N LEU A 20 6.53 5.40 -16.37
CA LEU A 20 6.13 4.04 -15.99
C LEU A 20 4.60 3.88 -15.96
N ILE A 21 3.87 4.89 -15.46
CA ILE A 21 2.39 4.93 -15.54
C ILE A 21 1.94 4.97 -17.01
N GLY A 22 2.55 5.80 -17.84
CA GLY A 22 2.22 5.92 -19.26
C GLY A 22 2.41 4.61 -20.01
N LEU A 23 3.56 3.96 -19.82
CA LEU A 23 3.82 2.62 -20.38
C LEU A 23 2.80 1.59 -19.91
N ASN A 24 2.42 1.64 -18.63
CA ASN A 24 1.43 0.72 -18.06
C ASN A 24 0.03 0.92 -18.67
N LEU A 25 -0.40 2.18 -18.88
CA LEU A 25 -1.66 2.50 -19.55
C LEU A 25 -1.66 2.07 -21.02
N VAL A 26 -0.56 2.30 -21.74
CA VAL A 26 -0.42 1.84 -23.13
C VAL A 26 -0.47 0.30 -23.19
N ALA A 27 0.20 -0.39 -22.27
CA ALA A 27 0.17 -1.85 -22.16
C ALA A 27 -1.24 -2.38 -21.90
N CYS A 28 -2.01 -1.71 -21.02
CA CYS A 28 -3.40 -2.03 -20.75
C CYS A 28 -4.28 -1.87 -21.98
N PHE A 29 -4.12 -0.74 -22.71
CA PHE A 29 -4.92 -0.44 -23.90
C PHE A 29 -4.65 -1.41 -25.06
N LEU A 30 -3.40 -1.86 -25.19
CA LEU A 30 -3.01 -2.87 -26.19
C LEU A 30 -3.34 -4.31 -25.76
N GLU A 31 -3.93 -4.51 -24.58
CA GLU A 31 -4.27 -5.82 -23.99
C GLU A 31 -3.10 -6.82 -23.91
N ILE A 32 -1.86 -6.33 -23.87
CA ILE A 32 -0.66 -7.18 -23.79
C ILE A 32 -0.49 -7.64 -22.34
N LYS A 33 -1.21 -8.72 -21.98
CA LYS A 33 -1.30 -9.27 -20.61
C LYS A 33 0.05 -9.42 -19.89
N HIS A 34 1.09 -9.82 -20.62
CA HIS A 34 2.42 -10.04 -20.05
C HIS A 34 3.16 -8.74 -19.74
N LEU A 35 3.01 -7.72 -20.60
CA LEU A 35 3.77 -6.47 -20.49
C LEU A 35 3.31 -5.67 -19.28
N PHE A 36 2.00 -5.65 -19.00
CA PHE A 36 1.44 -5.09 -17.78
C PHE A 36 2.02 -5.74 -16.51
N LYS A 37 1.99 -7.09 -16.45
CA LYS A 37 2.47 -7.83 -15.27
C LYS A 37 3.95 -7.54 -15.00
N VAL A 38 4.76 -7.43 -16.04
CA VAL A 38 6.20 -7.15 -15.93
C VAL A 38 6.48 -5.73 -15.44
N LEU A 39 5.64 -4.75 -15.79
CA LEU A 39 5.85 -3.35 -15.40
C LEU A 39 5.55 -3.09 -13.90
N PHE A 40 4.63 -3.84 -13.29
CA PHE A 40 4.23 -3.67 -11.88
C PHE A 40 5.39 -3.69 -10.88
N PRO A 41 6.27 -4.72 -10.89
CA PRO A 41 7.41 -4.79 -9.98
C PRO A 41 8.31 -3.55 -10.00
N PHE A 42 8.42 -2.85 -11.15
CA PHE A 42 9.35 -1.72 -11.28
C PHE A 42 8.94 -0.47 -10.51
N PHE A 43 7.68 -0.36 -10.08
CA PHE A 43 7.28 0.74 -9.19
C PHE A 43 8.06 0.69 -7.87
N ILE A 44 8.28 -0.48 -7.28
CA ILE A 44 8.94 -0.57 -5.97
C ILE A 44 10.41 -0.12 -6.01
N PRO A 45 11.28 -0.59 -6.93
CA PRO A 45 12.64 -0.08 -7.08
C PRO A 45 12.69 1.43 -7.30
N LEU A 46 11.78 1.97 -8.13
CA LEU A 46 11.70 3.40 -8.40
C LEU A 46 11.53 4.21 -7.11
N PHE A 47 10.56 3.82 -6.28
CA PHE A 47 10.35 4.47 -5.00
C PHE A 47 11.44 4.14 -3.95
N SER A 48 12.08 2.97 -4.04
CA SER A 48 13.17 2.58 -3.14
C SER A 48 14.41 3.46 -3.35
N ILE A 49 14.75 3.80 -4.59
CA ILE A 49 15.81 4.77 -4.90
C ILE A 49 15.48 6.13 -4.25
N TYR A 50 14.20 6.51 -4.26
CA TYR A 50 13.75 7.73 -3.61
C TYR A 50 13.92 7.70 -2.08
N LEU A 51 13.70 6.56 -1.41
CA LEU A 51 13.96 6.43 0.05
C LEU A 51 15.40 6.70 0.44
N VAL A 52 16.35 6.20 -0.36
CA VAL A 52 17.78 6.35 -0.08
C VAL A 52 18.13 7.83 0.02
N LYS A 53 17.51 8.67 -0.82
CA LYS A 53 17.67 10.14 -0.78
C LYS A 53 17.22 10.75 0.55
N PHE A 54 16.17 10.22 1.19
CA PHE A 54 15.65 10.71 2.47
C PHE A 54 16.27 10.02 3.70
N LYS A 55 17.31 9.18 3.51
CA LYS A 55 18.02 8.45 4.58
C LYS A 55 17.07 7.72 5.54
N CYS A 56 15.97 7.19 5.02
CA CYS A 56 15.01 6.44 5.82
C CYS A 56 15.50 5.01 6.02
N ARG A 57 15.93 4.70 7.25
CA ARG A 57 16.50 3.41 7.66
C ARG A 57 15.53 2.55 8.47
N ASN A 58 14.23 2.62 8.15
CA ASN A 58 13.23 1.80 8.83
C ASN A 58 13.24 0.39 8.23
N SER A 59 13.84 -0.56 8.96
CA SER A 59 14.02 -1.95 8.48
C SER A 59 12.70 -2.64 8.18
N ILE A 60 11.66 -2.41 8.99
CA ILE A 60 10.34 -3.03 8.80
C ILE A 60 9.71 -2.57 7.48
N PHE A 61 9.83 -1.27 7.17
CA PHE A 61 9.31 -0.73 5.91
C PHE A 61 10.11 -1.20 4.69
N ILE A 62 11.43 -1.37 4.83
CA ILE A 62 12.25 -1.97 3.77
C ILE A 62 11.85 -3.42 3.53
N SER A 63 11.61 -4.21 4.58
CA SER A 63 11.09 -5.58 4.45
C SER A 63 9.74 -5.63 3.75
N PHE A 64 8.83 -4.69 4.08
CA PHE A 64 7.56 -4.53 3.35
C PHE A 64 7.77 -4.36 1.85
N LEU A 65 8.68 -3.47 1.43
CA LEU A 65 8.98 -3.23 0.02
C LEU A 65 9.56 -4.48 -0.66
N ILE A 66 10.48 -5.19 0.01
CA ILE A 66 11.07 -6.42 -0.51
C ILE A 66 10.00 -7.50 -0.71
N PHE A 67 9.14 -7.74 0.29
CA PHE A 67 8.09 -8.75 0.16
C PHE A 67 7.06 -8.38 -0.90
N THR A 68 6.68 -7.11 -1.00
CA THR A 68 5.76 -6.67 -2.06
C THR A 68 6.39 -6.84 -3.43
N PHE A 69 7.68 -6.52 -3.58
CA PHE A 69 8.41 -6.67 -4.85
C PHE A 69 8.56 -8.12 -5.27
N LEU A 70 8.92 -9.00 -4.33
CA LEU A 70 8.96 -10.44 -4.58
C LEU A 70 7.57 -10.98 -4.91
N GLY A 71 6.52 -10.46 -4.26
CA GLY A 71 5.12 -10.76 -4.56
C GLY A 71 4.78 -10.43 -6.02
N ASP A 72 5.08 -9.21 -6.46
CA ASP A 72 4.88 -8.77 -7.84
C ASP A 72 5.67 -9.64 -8.83
N LEU A 73 6.94 -9.94 -8.56
CA LEU A 73 7.75 -10.81 -9.41
C LEU A 73 7.16 -12.21 -9.51
N SER A 74 6.66 -12.77 -8.40
CA SER A 74 6.06 -14.10 -8.41
C SER A 74 4.78 -14.19 -9.25
N LEU A 75 4.05 -13.07 -9.42
CA LEU A 75 2.90 -12.99 -10.33
C LEU A 75 3.33 -13.03 -11.81
N VAL A 76 4.50 -12.48 -12.13
CA VAL A 76 5.05 -12.49 -13.50
C VAL A 76 5.47 -13.90 -13.89
N PHE A 77 6.28 -14.54 -13.05
CA PHE A 77 6.87 -15.84 -13.33
C PHE A 77 5.95 -17.02 -13.02
N HIS A 78 4.74 -16.76 -12.51
CA HIS A 78 3.77 -17.79 -12.09
C HIS A 78 4.40 -18.83 -11.15
N PHE A 79 5.27 -18.38 -10.24
CA PHE A 79 5.95 -19.27 -9.29
C PHE A 79 4.92 -19.96 -8.38
N PHE A 80 5.01 -21.29 -8.30
CA PHE A 80 4.23 -22.14 -7.39
C PHE A 80 2.71 -21.87 -7.42
N GLU A 81 2.12 -21.70 -8.61
CA GLU A 81 0.66 -21.65 -8.81
C GLU A 81 -0.07 -20.59 -7.95
N GLY A 82 0.59 -19.47 -7.61
CA GLY A 82 0.01 -18.40 -6.81
C GLY A 82 0.12 -18.57 -5.29
N LYS A 83 0.76 -19.65 -4.80
CA LYS A 83 1.11 -19.83 -3.39
C LYS A 83 2.13 -18.80 -2.93
N ALA A 84 3.21 -18.67 -3.70
CA ALA A 84 4.29 -17.73 -3.40
C ALA A 84 3.78 -16.29 -3.40
N THR A 85 2.95 -15.91 -4.37
CA THR A 85 2.37 -14.56 -4.46
C THR A 85 1.56 -14.25 -3.21
N SER A 86 0.66 -15.16 -2.84
CA SER A 86 -0.26 -14.94 -1.71
C SER A 86 0.48 -14.88 -0.38
N LEU A 87 1.49 -15.73 -0.18
CA LEU A 87 2.34 -15.70 1.00
C LEU A 87 3.18 -14.42 1.09
N LEU A 88 3.79 -13.98 -0.02
CA LEU A 88 4.62 -12.78 -0.03
C LEU A 88 3.82 -11.50 0.25
N TYR A 89 2.63 -11.36 -0.34
CA TYR A 89 1.74 -10.25 0.00
C TYR A 89 1.22 -10.34 1.45
N LEU A 90 0.92 -11.53 1.94
CA LEU A 90 0.55 -11.71 3.36
C LEU A 90 1.68 -11.21 4.28
N LEU A 91 2.94 -11.58 4.01
CA LEU A 91 4.10 -11.13 4.76
C LEU A 91 4.31 -9.60 4.65
N SER A 92 4.03 -9.01 3.49
CA SER A 92 4.12 -7.56 3.32
C SER A 92 3.07 -6.83 4.16
N TYR A 93 1.83 -7.31 4.21
CA TYR A 93 0.80 -6.75 5.08
C TYR A 93 1.15 -6.89 6.56
N PHE A 94 1.71 -8.04 6.97
CA PHE A 94 2.23 -8.20 8.33
C PHE A 94 3.32 -7.20 8.67
N CYS A 95 4.22 -6.88 7.74
CA CYS A 95 5.24 -5.84 7.95
C CYS A 95 4.59 -4.46 8.18
N LEU A 96 3.55 -4.09 7.42
CA LEU A 96 2.82 -2.84 7.66
C LEU A 96 2.08 -2.84 9.01
N ILE A 97 1.50 -3.97 9.39
CA ILE A 97 0.89 -4.12 10.73
C ILE A 97 1.95 -3.87 11.80
N LEU A 98 3.09 -4.58 11.74
CA LEU A 98 4.19 -4.44 12.71
C LEU A 98 4.79 -3.03 12.75
N LEU A 99 4.85 -2.35 11.60
CA LEU A 99 5.33 -0.98 11.49
C LEU A 99 4.52 -0.01 12.34
N VAL A 100 3.21 -0.24 12.45
CA VAL A 100 2.28 0.73 13.02
C VAL A 100 1.67 0.27 14.34
N LEU A 101 1.74 -1.03 14.66
CA LEU A 101 1.29 -1.61 15.92
C LEU A 101 1.76 -0.84 17.17
N PRO A 102 3.02 -0.35 17.27
CA PRO A 102 3.47 0.41 18.45
C PRO A 102 2.73 1.75 18.65
N GLU A 103 2.18 2.32 17.57
CA GLU A 103 1.44 3.58 17.61
C GLU A 103 -0.03 3.37 18.04
N VAL A 104 -0.54 2.13 17.95
CA VAL A 104 -1.92 1.80 18.27
C VAL A 104 -2.11 1.74 19.79
N LYS A 105 -2.88 2.69 20.34
CA LYS A 105 -3.28 2.70 21.76
C LYS A 105 -4.80 2.71 21.85
N PHE A 106 -5.41 1.53 21.72
CA PHE A 106 -6.87 1.35 21.72
C PHE A 106 -7.57 1.98 22.92
N ILE A 107 -6.90 2.06 24.07
CA ILE A 107 -7.47 2.63 25.32
C ILE A 107 -7.94 4.08 25.11
N LYS A 108 -7.24 4.87 24.28
CA LYS A 108 -7.52 6.30 24.07
C LYS A 108 -8.74 6.59 23.18
N ILE A 109 -9.31 5.57 22.54
CA ILE A 109 -10.44 5.74 21.61
C ILE A 109 -11.75 5.77 22.41
N GLN A 110 -12.68 6.64 22.03
CA GLN A 110 -14.02 6.71 22.65
C GLN A 110 -14.78 5.40 22.47
N ASN A 111 -15.57 5.00 23.48
CA ASN A 111 -16.27 3.70 23.48
C ASN A 111 -17.23 3.53 22.29
N VAL A 112 -17.94 4.58 21.89
CA VAL A 112 -18.85 4.55 20.72
C VAL A 112 -18.09 4.18 19.44
N ILE A 113 -16.91 4.79 19.23
CA ILE A 113 -16.07 4.52 18.06
C ILE A 113 -15.50 3.10 18.12
N LYS A 114 -15.12 2.59 19.30
CA LYS A 114 -14.67 1.20 19.46
C LYS A 114 -15.77 0.21 19.06
N THR A 115 -17.00 0.43 19.50
CA THR A 115 -18.15 -0.41 19.14
C THR A 115 -18.42 -0.38 17.64
N TYR A 116 -18.36 0.81 17.03
CA TYR A 116 -18.49 0.96 15.58
C TYR A 116 -17.41 0.16 14.82
N LEU A 117 -16.14 0.30 15.21
CA LEU A 117 -15.02 -0.42 14.59
C LEU A 117 -15.18 -1.93 14.71
N PHE A 118 -15.63 -2.42 15.87
CA PHE A 118 -15.88 -3.85 16.07
C PHE A 118 -17.01 -4.37 15.18
N LEU A 119 -18.09 -3.60 15.03
CA LEU A 119 -19.21 -3.94 14.15
C LEU A 119 -18.77 -4.00 12.67
N VAL A 120 -17.98 -3.02 12.21
CA VAL A 120 -17.40 -3.02 10.85
C VAL A 120 -16.51 -4.25 10.64
N LEU A 121 -15.68 -4.60 11.62
CA LEU A 121 -14.82 -5.78 11.54
C LEU A 121 -15.65 -7.08 11.48
N ALA A 122 -16.71 -7.19 12.29
CA ALA A 122 -17.61 -8.35 12.28
C ALA A 122 -18.29 -8.52 10.91
N ILE A 123 -18.78 -7.43 10.31
CA ILE A 123 -19.35 -7.43 8.96
C ILE A 123 -18.29 -7.87 7.93
N ALA A 124 -17.07 -7.34 8.03
CA ALA A 124 -15.99 -7.71 7.11
C ALA A 124 -15.65 -9.21 7.21
N ILE A 125 -15.54 -9.76 8.41
CA ILE A 125 -15.29 -11.19 8.64
C ILE A 125 -16.43 -12.04 8.04
N TYR A 126 -17.69 -11.62 8.19
CA TYR A 126 -18.82 -12.30 7.57
C TYR A 126 -18.72 -12.32 6.04
N PHE A 127 -18.35 -11.21 5.41
CA PHE A 127 -18.13 -11.17 3.95
C PHE A 127 -16.95 -12.05 3.51
N ILE A 128 -15.86 -12.11 4.28
CA ILE A 128 -14.74 -13.03 4.01
C ILE A 128 -15.23 -14.48 4.03
N HIS A 129 -16.09 -14.85 5.00
CA HIS A 129 -16.64 -16.20 5.06
C HIS A 129 -17.47 -16.55 3.83
N ILE A 130 -18.34 -15.63 3.36
CA ILE A 130 -19.09 -15.82 2.10
C ILE A 130 -18.13 -15.97 0.92
N LEU A 131 -17.09 -15.15 0.85
CA LEU A 131 -16.10 -15.16 -0.22
C LEU A 131 -15.31 -16.49 -0.22
N TYR A 132 -14.94 -17.00 0.95
CA TYR A 132 -14.30 -18.30 1.13
C TYR A 132 -15.17 -19.43 0.56
N LEU A 133 -16.45 -19.48 0.92
CA LEU A 133 -17.38 -20.50 0.41
C LEU A 133 -17.50 -20.47 -1.12
N LYS A 134 -17.51 -19.27 -1.70
CA LYS A 134 -17.50 -19.13 -3.17
C LYS A 134 -16.20 -19.63 -3.78
N LEU A 135 -15.05 -19.29 -3.21
CA LEU A 135 -13.74 -19.71 -3.73
C LEU A 135 -13.53 -21.22 -3.65
N LEU A 136 -14.14 -21.89 -2.68
CA LEU A 136 -14.11 -23.35 -2.52
C LEU A 136 -14.66 -24.09 -3.75
N GLY A 137 -15.57 -23.45 -4.51
CA GLY A 137 -16.07 -24.00 -5.78
C GLY A 137 -15.16 -23.77 -7.00
N PHE A 138 -14.13 -22.93 -6.89
CA PHE A 138 -13.24 -22.57 -8.01
C PHE A 138 -11.80 -23.05 -7.84
N ILE A 139 -11.30 -23.17 -6.60
CA ILE A 139 -9.92 -23.51 -6.29
C ILE A 139 -9.87 -24.89 -5.66
N ASN A 140 -9.28 -25.86 -6.38
CA ASN A 140 -9.19 -27.25 -5.93
C ASN A 140 -8.03 -27.53 -4.94
N ASP A 141 -7.13 -26.56 -4.75
CA ASP A 141 -5.98 -26.70 -3.85
C ASP A 141 -6.21 -25.96 -2.53
N ASP A 142 -6.39 -26.74 -1.47
CA ASP A 142 -6.67 -26.26 -0.11
C ASP A 142 -5.59 -25.31 0.42
N VAL A 143 -4.32 -25.54 0.08
CA VAL A 143 -3.21 -24.70 0.56
C VAL A 143 -3.27 -23.32 -0.09
N THR A 144 -3.53 -23.28 -1.40
CA THR A 144 -3.67 -22.02 -2.14
C THR A 144 -4.88 -21.24 -1.66
N LEU A 145 -6.02 -21.92 -1.45
CA LEU A 145 -7.23 -21.33 -0.89
C LEU A 145 -6.98 -20.73 0.50
N LEU A 146 -6.31 -21.47 1.38
CA LEU A 146 -5.96 -21.02 2.73
C LEU A 146 -5.07 -19.77 2.69
N LEU A 147 -4.02 -19.76 1.85
CA LEU A 147 -3.11 -18.62 1.73
C LEU A 147 -3.82 -17.37 1.18
N ILE A 148 -4.70 -17.52 0.18
CA ILE A 148 -5.51 -16.42 -0.34
C ILE A 148 -6.43 -15.87 0.75
N THR A 149 -7.06 -16.75 1.52
CA THR A 149 -7.97 -16.37 2.61
C THR A 149 -7.23 -15.64 3.72
N LEU A 150 -6.07 -16.14 4.15
CA LEU A 150 -5.23 -15.47 5.13
C LEU A 150 -4.74 -14.11 4.64
N LYS A 151 -4.36 -14.00 3.36
CA LYS A 151 -3.99 -12.71 2.74
C LYS A 151 -5.11 -11.69 2.85
N ILE A 152 -6.35 -12.08 2.55
CA ILE A 152 -7.52 -11.20 2.66
C ILE A 152 -7.78 -10.80 4.13
N ILE A 153 -7.69 -11.76 5.06
CA ILE A 153 -7.83 -11.48 6.51
C ILE A 153 -6.76 -10.49 6.98
N GLY A 154 -5.50 -10.68 6.58
CA GLY A 154 -4.39 -9.79 6.91
C GLY A 154 -4.62 -8.38 6.39
N LEU A 155 -5.18 -8.25 5.19
CA LEU A 155 -5.54 -6.97 4.60
C LEU A 155 -6.67 -6.28 5.39
N VAL A 156 -7.76 -6.98 5.71
CA VAL A 156 -8.85 -6.43 6.55
C VAL A 156 -8.36 -6.00 7.92
N PHE A 157 -7.44 -6.77 8.53
CA PHE A 157 -6.85 -6.39 9.81
C PHE A 157 -5.97 -5.13 9.70
N LEU A 158 -5.25 -4.97 8.60
CA LEU A 158 -4.50 -3.75 8.31
C LEU A 158 -5.44 -2.54 8.16
N SER A 159 -6.56 -2.67 7.45
CA SER A 159 -7.59 -1.62 7.32
C SER A 159 -8.20 -1.25 8.66
N PHE A 160 -8.47 -2.24 9.51
CA PHE A 160 -8.94 -2.02 10.88
C PHE A 160 -7.94 -1.21 11.72
N ILE A 161 -6.65 -1.55 11.66
CA ILE A 161 -5.60 -0.80 12.35
C ILE A 161 -5.51 0.64 11.81
N ALA A 162 -5.56 0.82 10.49
CA ALA A 162 -5.49 2.13 9.87
C ALA A 162 -6.65 3.05 10.32
N LEU A 163 -7.88 2.53 10.35
CA LEU A 163 -9.04 3.24 10.88
C LEU A 163 -8.88 3.57 12.37
N SER A 164 -8.41 2.61 13.17
CA SER A 164 -8.17 2.81 14.62
C SER A 164 -7.20 3.98 14.88
N LEU A 165 -6.13 4.10 14.10
CA LEU A 165 -5.16 5.19 14.23
C LEU A 165 -5.72 6.54 13.81
N TYR A 166 -6.50 6.56 12.72
CA TYR A 166 -7.19 7.75 12.26
C TYR A 166 -8.14 8.30 13.34
N PHE A 167 -8.97 7.44 13.92
CA PHE A 167 -9.90 7.86 14.97
C PHE A 167 -9.24 8.21 16.30
N LYS A 168 -8.04 7.68 16.57
CA LYS A 168 -7.28 8.02 17.77
C LYS A 168 -6.79 9.47 17.74
N GLU A 169 -6.26 9.91 16.60
CA GLU A 169 -5.67 11.24 16.44
C GLU A 169 -5.77 11.66 14.97
N ASP A 170 -6.54 12.72 14.72
CA ASP A 170 -6.73 13.30 13.38
C ASP A 170 -5.48 14.10 12.98
N SER A 171 -4.41 13.36 12.67
CA SER A 171 -3.15 13.90 12.18
C SER A 171 -3.00 13.61 10.69
N MET A 172 -2.37 14.54 9.96
CA MET A 172 -2.04 14.36 8.54
C MET A 172 -1.21 13.09 8.29
N LYS A 173 -0.39 12.65 9.26
CA LYS A 173 0.35 11.38 9.19
C LYS A 173 -0.62 10.18 9.15
N ASN A 174 -1.56 10.12 10.09
CA ASN A 174 -2.53 9.02 10.16
C ASN A 174 -3.49 9.02 8.95
N VAL A 175 -3.88 10.20 8.47
CA VAL A 175 -4.67 10.34 7.23
C VAL A 175 -3.92 9.78 6.03
N MET A 176 -2.62 10.08 5.87
CA MET A 176 -1.81 9.50 4.79
C MET A 176 -1.74 7.98 4.88
N PHE A 177 -1.61 7.41 6.08
CA PHE A 177 -1.61 5.97 6.27
C PHE A 177 -2.97 5.34 5.93
N LEU A 178 -4.07 5.97 6.35
CA LEU A 178 -5.42 5.49 6.02
C LEU A 178 -5.67 5.50 4.52
N ILE A 179 -5.34 6.59 3.83
CA ILE A 179 -5.49 6.68 2.37
C ILE A 179 -4.64 5.60 1.69
N ALA A 180 -3.41 5.39 2.15
CA ALA A 180 -2.57 4.33 1.63
C ALA A 180 -3.25 2.96 1.72
N VAL A 181 -3.73 2.57 2.90
CA VAL A 181 -4.36 1.26 3.12
C VAL A 181 -5.64 1.11 2.29
N ILE A 182 -6.48 2.15 2.20
CA ILE A 182 -7.66 2.14 1.33
C ILE A 182 -7.25 1.89 -0.13
N CYS A 183 -6.17 2.53 -0.61
CA CYS A 183 -5.65 2.27 -1.95
C CYS A 183 -5.12 0.83 -2.11
N ILE A 184 -4.50 0.24 -1.09
CA ILE A 184 -4.11 -1.19 -1.11
C ILE A 184 -5.36 -2.06 -1.22
N ASP A 185 -6.39 -1.79 -0.43
CA ASP A 185 -7.65 -2.55 -0.41
C ASP A 185 -8.32 -2.54 -1.80
N PHE A 186 -8.46 -1.36 -2.41
CA PHE A 186 -9.04 -1.25 -3.75
C PHE A 186 -8.18 -1.90 -4.82
N SER A 187 -6.86 -1.77 -4.76
CA SER A 187 -5.95 -2.45 -5.69
C SER A 187 -6.08 -3.97 -5.56
N ALA A 188 -6.04 -4.51 -4.34
CA ALA A 188 -6.18 -5.94 -4.09
C ALA A 188 -7.56 -6.48 -4.51
N PHE A 189 -8.63 -5.71 -4.27
CA PHE A 189 -9.98 -6.05 -4.71
C PHE A 189 -10.09 -6.12 -6.24
N LEU A 190 -9.56 -5.12 -6.95
CA LEU A 190 -9.57 -5.10 -8.42
C LEU A 190 -8.76 -6.25 -9.01
N ASN A 191 -7.58 -6.54 -8.45
CA ASN A 191 -6.78 -7.70 -8.83
C ASN A 191 -7.55 -9.01 -8.63
N PHE A 192 -8.24 -9.16 -7.49
CA PHE A 192 -9.07 -10.32 -7.20
C PHE A 192 -10.20 -10.48 -8.23
N VAL A 193 -10.92 -9.41 -8.57
CA VAL A 193 -11.97 -9.43 -9.60
C VAL A 193 -11.40 -9.79 -10.98
N ASN A 194 -10.24 -9.24 -11.34
CA ASN A 194 -9.56 -9.53 -12.61
C ASN A 194 -9.11 -10.99 -12.73
N LEU A 195 -8.68 -11.59 -11.62
CA LEU A 195 -8.17 -12.97 -11.61
C LEU A 195 -9.28 -14.02 -11.58
N TYR A 196 -10.37 -13.78 -10.82
CA TYR A 196 -11.36 -14.83 -10.53
C TYR A 196 -12.75 -14.59 -11.10
N TYR A 197 -13.08 -13.38 -11.56
CA TYR A 197 -14.43 -13.06 -12.04
C TYR A 197 -14.45 -12.63 -13.51
N LEU A 198 -13.96 -11.42 -13.79
CA LEU A 198 -14.07 -10.82 -15.11
C LEU A 198 -12.85 -9.96 -15.39
N PHE A 199 -12.01 -10.43 -16.31
CA PHE A 199 -10.88 -9.66 -16.79
C PHE A 199 -11.38 -8.48 -17.62
N ASN A 200 -11.05 -7.25 -17.19
CA ASN A 200 -11.33 -6.03 -17.94
C ASN A 200 -10.16 -5.06 -17.84
N TRP A 201 -9.71 -4.52 -18.97
CA TRP A 201 -8.59 -3.56 -19.05
C TRP A 201 -8.80 -2.34 -18.14
N SER A 202 -10.04 -1.89 -17.94
CA SER A 202 -10.34 -0.74 -17.08
C SER A 202 -10.06 -1.03 -15.61
N PHE A 203 -10.36 -2.25 -15.15
CA PHE A 203 -10.06 -2.68 -13.78
C PHE A 203 -8.57 -2.86 -13.56
N VAL A 204 -7.88 -3.41 -14.56
CA VAL A 204 -6.41 -3.54 -14.59
C VAL A 204 -5.71 -2.17 -14.50
N ALA A 205 -6.20 -1.17 -15.24
CA ALA A 205 -5.66 0.18 -15.17
C ALA A 205 -5.92 0.85 -13.81
N LEU A 206 -7.13 0.72 -13.27
CA LEU A 206 -7.48 1.26 -11.94
C LEU A 206 -6.69 0.59 -10.82
N GLU A 207 -6.49 -0.72 -10.90
CA GLU A 207 -5.65 -1.48 -9.98
C GLU A 207 -4.24 -0.88 -9.88
N GLY A 208 -3.63 -0.58 -11.03
CA GLY A 208 -2.30 0.04 -11.10
C GLY A 208 -2.26 1.45 -10.52
N ILE A 209 -3.28 2.28 -10.78
CA ILE A 209 -3.36 3.63 -10.20
C ILE A 209 -3.44 3.54 -8.67
N PHE A 210 -4.33 2.71 -8.14
CA PHE A 210 -4.46 2.53 -6.69
C PHE A 210 -3.19 1.94 -6.07
N TYR A 211 -2.54 1.00 -6.75
CA TYR A 211 -1.26 0.44 -6.31
C TYR A 211 -0.19 1.52 -6.16
N VAL A 212 0.02 2.35 -7.18
CA VAL A 212 1.02 3.43 -7.14
C VAL A 212 0.69 4.48 -6.10
N LEU A 213 -0.59 4.86 -5.98
CA LEU A 213 -1.05 5.80 -4.95
C LEU A 213 -0.80 5.25 -3.55
N SER A 214 -1.06 3.96 -3.32
CA SER A 214 -0.85 3.33 -2.01
C SER A 214 0.61 3.45 -1.57
N ILE A 215 1.53 3.12 -2.48
CA ILE A 215 2.96 3.17 -2.28
C ILE A 215 3.38 4.62 -2.00
N TYR A 216 2.92 5.57 -2.82
CA TYR A 216 3.19 7.00 -2.63
C TYR A 216 2.78 7.51 -1.24
N PHE A 217 1.56 7.19 -0.79
CA PHE A 217 1.08 7.63 0.52
C PHE A 217 1.81 6.94 1.67
N LEU A 218 2.19 5.65 1.54
CA LEU A 218 3.05 4.98 2.51
C LEU A 218 4.43 5.66 2.63
N PHE A 219 5.04 6.07 1.53
CA PHE A 219 6.29 6.83 1.58
C PHE A 219 6.12 8.15 2.33
N ARG A 220 5.05 8.88 2.03
CA ARG A 220 4.74 10.14 2.70
C ARG A 220 4.53 9.94 4.20
N TYR A 221 3.86 8.85 4.59
CA TYR A 221 3.68 8.45 5.99
C TYR A 221 5.03 8.22 6.69
N VAL A 222 5.92 7.39 6.13
CA VAL A 222 7.20 7.01 6.76
C VAL A 222 8.17 8.19 6.89
N ILE A 223 8.18 9.11 5.93
CA ILE A 223 9.12 10.24 5.91
C ILE A 223 8.54 11.46 6.69
N TYR A 224 7.26 11.42 7.08
CA TYR A 224 6.53 12.56 7.66
C TYR A 224 7.27 13.24 8.81
N ASP A 225 7.71 12.47 9.82
CA ASP A 225 8.36 13.00 11.02
C ASP A 225 9.71 13.67 10.69
N ARG A 226 10.44 13.16 9.68
CA ARG A 226 11.70 13.76 9.23
C ARG A 226 11.49 15.06 8.46
N ILE A 227 10.44 15.12 7.64
CA ILE A 227 10.05 16.36 6.94
C ILE A 227 9.64 17.43 7.96
N LEU A 228 8.85 17.06 8.97
CA LEU A 228 8.44 18.00 10.01
C LEU A 228 9.67 18.54 10.80
N ALA A 229 10.62 17.67 11.13
CA ALA A 229 11.84 18.06 11.84
C ALA A 229 12.71 19.04 11.02
N SER A 230 12.88 18.79 9.71
CA SER A 230 13.66 19.68 8.84
C SER A 230 13.00 21.05 8.65
N TYR A 231 11.66 21.09 8.56
CA TYR A 231 10.92 22.35 8.51
C TYR A 231 11.06 23.17 9.80
N LYS A 232 10.95 22.55 10.98
CA LYS A 232 11.16 23.23 12.26
C LYS A 232 12.57 23.81 12.38
N PHE A 233 13.59 23.03 11.99
CA PHE A 233 14.99 23.49 12.02
C PHE A 233 15.21 24.72 11.12
N ASN A 234 14.71 24.68 9.88
CA ASN A 234 14.90 25.77 8.92
C ASN A 234 14.12 27.05 9.32
N LYS A 235 12.95 26.90 9.96
CA LYS A 235 12.20 28.03 10.53
C LYS A 235 12.97 28.71 11.66
N ASN A 236 13.54 27.93 12.58
CA ASN A 236 14.33 28.47 13.69
C ASN A 236 15.61 29.17 13.20
N TYR A 237 16.28 28.61 12.19
CA TYR A 237 17.46 29.23 11.59
C TYR A 237 17.15 30.57 10.90
N LYS A 238 16.04 30.65 10.14
CA LYS A 238 15.59 31.92 9.55
C LYS A 238 15.15 32.94 10.59
N SER A 239 14.49 32.51 11.66
CA SER A 239 14.11 33.38 12.77
C SER A 239 15.33 34.01 13.44
N ASN A 240 16.38 33.22 13.69
CA ASN A 240 17.60 33.73 14.34
C ASN A 240 18.44 34.64 13.44
N LYS A 241 18.30 34.55 12.11
CA LYS A 241 18.96 35.47 11.17
C LYS A 241 18.31 36.86 11.05
N ILE A 242 17.09 37.03 11.57
CA ILE A 242 16.37 38.32 11.53
C ILE A 242 16.67 39.18 12.78
N ILE A 243 17.33 38.60 13.79
CA ILE A 243 17.66 39.25 15.07
C ILE A 243 19.14 39.71 15.11
N ILE A 244 19.80 39.86 13.96
CA ILE A 244 21.16 40.39 13.83
C ILE A 244 21.12 41.49 12.77
#